data_AF-B0BEF6-F1
#
_entry.id   AF-B0BEF6-F1
#
_cell.length_a   1.000
_cell.length_b   1.000
_cell.length_c   1.000
_cell.angle_alpha   90.00
_cell.angle_beta   90.00
_cell.angle_gamma   90.00
#
_symmetry.space_group_name_H-M   'P 1'
#
loop_
_entity.id
_entity.type
_entity.pdbx_description
1 polymer ?
#
loop_
_entity_poly.entity_id
_entity_poly.type
_entity_poly.pdbx_seq_one_letter_code
_entity_poly.pdbx_strand_id
1 'polypeptide(L)'
;LMGRVLADDIYIGPRCVGIQNQDIGIGLINRFITFQTQPISIRTPFTCRSTSWICRLCYGRSPTHGDLVELGEAVGIIAGQSIGEPGTQLTLRTFHTGGVFTGGTAEHIRAPSNGKIKFNENWVHPTRTRHGHPAFLCYINLYVTIESEDILHKVTIPP
;
A
#
# COMPACT_ATOMS: atom_id res chain seq x y z
N LEU A 1 -0.34 7.59 10.14
CA LEU A 1 -0.99 8.31 11.28
C LEU A 1 -0.48 7.84 12.62
N MET A 2 -0.29 6.53 12.84
CA MET A 2 0.22 6.00 14.11
C MET A 2 1.53 6.65 14.53
N GLY A 3 1.61 7.05 15.81
CA GLY A 3 2.77 7.71 16.38
C GLY A 3 2.91 9.21 16.03
N ARG A 4 1.99 9.79 15.27
CA ARG A 4 1.93 11.25 15.05
C ARG A 4 1.05 11.93 16.10
N VAL A 5 1.08 13.26 16.15
CA VAL A 5 0.39 14.07 17.15
C VAL A 5 -0.67 14.94 16.47
N LEU A 6 -1.84 15.07 17.09
CA LEU A 6 -2.93 15.92 16.59
C LEU A 6 -2.57 17.41 16.63
N ALA A 7 -2.86 18.12 15.53
CA ALA A 7 -2.68 19.57 15.46
C ALA A 7 -3.88 20.34 15.99
N ASP A 8 -5.09 19.78 15.88
CA ASP A 8 -6.34 20.40 16.30
C ASP A 8 -7.20 19.35 17.04
N ASP A 9 -8.17 19.84 17.82
CA ASP A 9 -9.19 18.99 18.42
C ASP A 9 -10.09 18.38 17.34
N ILE A 10 -10.48 17.13 17.53
CA ILE A 10 -11.38 16.41 16.62
C ILE A 10 -12.71 16.17 17.32
N TYR A 11 -13.77 16.71 16.72
CA TYR A 11 -15.14 16.55 17.18
C TYR A 11 -15.95 15.70 16.20
N ILE A 12 -16.84 14.88 16.76
CA ILE A 12 -17.91 14.20 16.04
C ILE A 12 -19.22 14.72 16.62
N GLY A 13 -19.87 15.62 15.89
CA GLY A 13 -21.00 16.38 16.42
C GLY A 13 -20.60 17.14 17.70
N PRO A 14 -21.33 16.97 18.82
CA PRO A 14 -20.98 17.63 20.09
C PRO A 14 -19.88 16.91 20.89
N ARG A 15 -19.39 15.74 20.44
CA ARG A 15 -18.47 14.91 21.22
C ARG A 15 -17.03 15.08 20.74
N CYS A 16 -16.14 15.47 21.65
CA CYS A 16 -14.70 15.44 21.42
C CYS A 16 -14.18 13.99 21.40
N VAL A 17 -13.46 13.61 20.34
CA VAL A 17 -12.92 12.25 20.13
C VAL A 17 -11.41 12.21 20.30
N GLY A 18 -10.72 13.30 19.98
CA GLY A 18 -9.29 13.48 20.19
C GLY A 18 -8.98 14.94 20.48
N ILE A 19 -8.03 15.18 21.37
CA ILE A 19 -7.62 16.52 21.78
C ILE A 19 -6.34 16.95 21.06
N GLN A 20 -6.16 18.24 20.87
CA GLN A 20 -4.93 18.83 20.36
C GLN A 20 -3.73 18.36 21.20
N ASN A 21 -2.60 18.11 20.53
CA ASN A 21 -1.35 17.61 21.12
C ASN A 21 -1.40 16.17 21.66
N GLN A 22 -2.50 15.45 21.45
CA GLN A 22 -2.58 14.02 21.78
C GLN A 22 -1.83 13.18 20.75
N ASP A 23 -1.10 12.16 21.21
CA ASP A 23 -0.48 11.17 20.34
C ASP A 23 -1.52 10.19 19.77
N ILE A 24 -1.33 9.82 18.50
CA ILE A 24 -2.23 8.94 17.77
C ILE A 24 -1.77 7.50 17.97
N GLY A 25 -2.31 6.86 19.01
CA GLY A 25 -2.17 5.43 19.27
C GLY A 25 -3.18 4.57 18.52
N ILE A 26 -3.05 3.25 18.65
CA ILE A 26 -3.94 2.24 18.04
C ILE A 26 -5.41 2.47 18.44
N GLY A 27 -5.68 2.79 19.70
CA GLY A 27 -7.05 3.04 20.17
C GLY A 27 -7.73 4.22 19.47
N LEU A 28 -6.99 5.30 19.23
CA LEU A 28 -7.49 6.49 18.54
C LEU A 28 -7.72 6.21 17.04
N ILE A 29 -6.80 5.48 16.40
CA ILE A 29 -6.89 5.08 14.99
C ILE A 29 -8.12 4.22 14.73
N ASN A 30 -8.37 3.21 15.57
CA ASN A 30 -9.52 2.34 15.41
C ASN A 30 -10.83 3.12 15.50
N ARG A 31 -10.89 4.14 16.36
CA ARG A 31 -12.04 5.07 16.41
C ARG A 31 -12.17 5.84 15.09
N PHE A 32 -11.09 6.43 14.58
CA PHE A 32 -11.13 7.20 13.32
C PHE A 32 -11.56 6.36 12.11
N ILE A 33 -11.11 5.10 12.02
CA ILE A 33 -11.51 4.17 10.95
C ILE A 33 -13.00 3.88 11.02
N THR A 34 -13.52 3.58 12.21
CA THR A 34 -14.94 3.25 12.40
C THR A 34 -15.87 4.41 12.07
N PHE A 35 -15.41 5.65 12.30
CA PHE A 35 -16.26 6.84 12.11
C PHE A 35 -16.12 7.52 10.75
N GLN A 36 -15.34 6.95 9.80
CA GLN A 36 -15.08 7.54 8.46
C GLN A 36 -14.87 9.06 8.52
N THR A 37 -13.93 9.48 9.38
CA THR A 37 -13.75 10.91 9.68
C THR A 37 -13.20 11.70 8.49
N GLN A 38 -13.58 12.98 8.43
CA GLN A 38 -13.00 14.03 7.60
C GLN A 38 -11.47 14.11 7.72
N PRO A 39 -10.77 14.82 6.81
CA PRO A 39 -9.32 15.02 6.88
C PRO A 39 -8.87 15.46 8.28
N ILE A 40 -7.83 14.79 8.79
CA ILE A 40 -7.28 15.01 10.13
C ILE A 40 -6.02 15.87 10.01
N SER A 41 -5.99 17.00 10.73
CA SER A 41 -4.79 17.83 10.88
C SER A 41 -3.81 17.21 11.87
N ILE A 42 -2.60 16.92 11.41
CA ILE A 42 -1.49 16.42 12.24
C ILE A 42 -0.33 17.40 12.29
N ARG A 43 0.40 17.39 13.40
CA ARG A 43 1.67 18.09 13.50
C ARG A 43 2.73 17.38 12.66
N THR A 44 3.57 18.15 11.99
CA THR A 44 4.65 17.61 11.16
C THR A 44 5.95 18.38 11.41
N PRO A 45 7.11 17.77 11.09
CA PRO A 45 8.38 18.50 11.11
C PRO A 45 8.38 19.72 10.17
N PHE A 46 7.69 19.64 9.02
CA PHE A 46 7.62 20.71 8.02
C PHE A 46 6.89 21.97 8.51
N THR A 47 5.94 21.80 9.43
CA THR A 47 5.18 22.91 10.02
C THR A 47 5.71 23.33 11.39
N CYS A 48 6.89 22.84 11.79
CA CYS A 48 7.51 23.19 13.06
C CYS A 48 8.02 24.64 13.03
N ARG A 49 7.69 25.42 14.07
CA ARG A 49 8.13 26.83 14.20
C ARG A 49 9.52 26.99 14.83
N SER A 50 10.14 25.89 15.24
CA SER A 50 11.48 25.93 15.81
C SER A 50 12.52 26.17 14.71
N THR A 51 13.45 27.07 14.98
CA THR A 51 14.39 27.61 13.98
C THR A 51 15.54 26.65 13.63
N SER A 52 16.01 25.86 14.59
CA SER A 52 17.19 24.98 14.41
C SER A 52 16.94 23.53 14.79
N TRP A 53 15.77 23.23 15.36
CA TRP A 53 15.45 21.92 15.94
C TRP A 53 14.03 21.51 15.59
N ILE A 54 13.70 20.23 15.71
CA ILE A 54 12.31 19.75 15.60
C ILE A 54 11.79 19.51 17.01
N CYS A 55 10.64 20.09 17.37
CA CYS A 55 10.06 19.87 18.69
C CYS A 55 9.46 18.47 18.83
N ARG A 56 9.39 17.96 20.07
CA ARG A 56 8.85 16.64 20.42
C ARG A 56 7.49 16.34 19.78
N LEU A 57 6.57 17.32 19.79
CA LEU A 57 5.22 17.16 19.25
C LEU A 57 5.16 17.15 17.72
N CYS A 58 6.06 17.88 17.04
CA CYS A 58 6.13 17.88 15.57
C CYS A 58 6.79 16.61 15.03
N TYR A 59 7.71 16.01 15.79
CA TYR A 59 8.26 14.70 15.46
C TYR A 59 7.27 13.57 15.79
N GLY A 60 6.80 13.50 17.03
CA GLY A 60 5.90 12.47 17.53
C GLY A 60 6.63 11.34 18.24
N ARG A 61 6.18 10.10 18.01
CA ARG A 61 6.65 8.87 18.65
C ARG A 61 7.99 8.40 18.07
N SER A 62 8.90 7.99 18.95
CA SER A 62 10.16 7.35 18.57
C SER A 62 9.89 5.95 18.00
N PRO A 63 10.49 5.58 16.85
CA PRO A 63 10.34 4.25 16.26
C PRO A 63 10.87 3.12 17.16
N THR A 64 11.83 3.42 18.06
CA THR A 64 12.53 2.44 18.89
C THR A 64 11.81 2.13 20.19
N HIS A 65 11.23 3.15 20.83
CA HIS A 65 10.69 3.03 22.19
C HIS A 65 9.17 2.99 22.25
N GLY A 66 8.47 3.39 21.18
CA GLY A 66 7.01 3.37 21.17
C GLY A 66 6.36 4.47 22.01
N ASP A 67 7.14 5.42 22.54
CA ASP A 67 6.69 6.63 23.22
C ASP A 67 7.13 7.90 22.48
N LEU A 68 6.61 9.07 22.86
CA LEU A 68 7.06 10.35 22.27
C LEU A 68 8.58 10.49 22.40
N VAL A 69 9.22 10.97 21.33
CA VAL A 69 10.68 11.14 21.24
C VAL A 69 11.26 11.89 22.46
N GLU A 70 12.44 11.49 22.92
CA GLU A 70 13.08 12.16 24.06
C GLU A 70 13.73 13.48 23.65
N LEU A 71 13.81 14.42 24.59
CA LEU A 71 14.46 15.70 24.33
C LEU A 71 15.97 15.49 24.17
N GLY A 72 16.52 15.98 23.06
CA GLY A 72 17.93 15.82 22.72
C GLY A 72 18.24 14.59 21.86
N GLU A 73 17.24 13.77 21.51
CA GLU A 73 17.42 12.65 20.60
C GLU A 73 17.84 13.12 19.20
N ALA A 74 18.89 12.51 18.64
CA ALA A 74 19.49 12.90 17.36
C ALA A 74 18.67 12.40 16.16
N VAL A 75 17.40 12.82 16.08
CA VAL A 75 16.42 12.36 15.08
C VAL A 75 16.87 12.52 13.63
N GLY A 76 17.72 13.51 13.34
CA GLY A 76 18.29 13.72 11.99
C GLY A 76 19.27 12.61 11.58
N ILE A 77 20.14 12.18 12.50
CA ILE A 77 21.07 11.08 12.25
C ILE A 77 20.31 9.76 12.10
N ILE A 78 19.32 9.52 12.98
CA ILE A 78 18.45 8.34 12.91
C ILE A 78 17.72 8.28 11.57
N ALA A 79 17.14 9.41 11.13
CA ALA A 79 16.45 9.49 9.83
C ALA A 79 17.40 9.23 8.65
N GLY A 80 18.61 9.80 8.69
CA GLY A 80 19.63 9.58 7.66
C GLY A 80 20.02 8.11 7.52
N GLN A 81 20.30 7.42 8.64
CA GLN A 81 20.63 6.00 8.64
C GLN A 81 19.47 5.11 8.19
N SER A 82 18.25 5.42 8.65
CA SER A 82 17.03 4.67 8.30
C SER A 82 16.73 4.67 6.80
N ILE A 83 17.25 5.66 6.05
CA ILE A 83 17.15 5.70 4.59
C ILE A 83 18.43 5.18 3.93
N GLY A 84 19.60 5.58 4.45
CA GLY A 84 20.90 5.27 3.87
C GLY A 84 21.23 3.79 3.87
N GLU A 85 21.16 3.12 5.02
CA GLU A 85 21.54 1.71 5.13
C GLU A 85 20.66 0.81 4.24
N PRO A 86 19.31 0.88 4.28
CA PRO A 86 18.47 0.10 3.39
C PRO A 86 18.67 0.45 1.92
N GLY A 87 18.96 1.71 1.58
CA GLY A 87 19.24 2.14 0.21
C GLY A 87 20.51 1.51 -0.35
N THR A 88 21.59 1.48 0.44
CA THR A 88 22.82 0.79 0.04
C THR A 88 22.62 -0.71 -0.08
N GLN A 89 21.87 -1.32 0.84
CA GLN A 89 21.55 -2.74 0.80
C GLN A 89 20.70 -3.10 -0.43
N LEU A 90 19.69 -2.30 -0.76
CA LEU A 90 18.84 -2.53 -1.92
C LEU A 90 19.66 -2.46 -3.21
N THR A 91 20.53 -1.46 -3.31
CA THR A 91 21.46 -1.30 -4.44
C THR A 91 22.32 -2.54 -4.63
N LEU A 92 22.96 -3.04 -3.57
CA LEU A 92 23.75 -4.27 -3.66
C LEU A 92 22.88 -5.47 -4.10
N ARG A 93 21.71 -5.66 -3.50
CA ARG A 93 20.83 -6.79 -3.85
C ARG A 93 20.30 -6.75 -5.29
N THR A 94 19.96 -5.58 -5.83
CA THR A 94 19.38 -5.44 -7.17
C THR A 94 20.40 -5.55 -8.29
N PHE A 95 21.61 -5.00 -8.11
CA PHE A 95 22.65 -5.09 -9.14
C PHE A 95 23.25 -6.49 -9.24
N HIS A 96 23.34 -7.25 -8.14
CA HIS A 96 23.81 -8.64 -8.18
C HIS A 96 22.77 -9.64 -8.73
N THR A 97 21.49 -9.27 -8.79
CA THR A 97 20.42 -10.07 -9.42
C THR A 97 20.15 -9.68 -10.89
N GLY A 98 20.93 -8.77 -11.47
CA GLY A 98 20.96 -8.50 -12.91
C GLY A 98 19.69 -7.89 -13.51
N GLY A 99 18.86 -7.21 -12.71
CA GLY A 99 17.63 -6.59 -13.23
C GLY A 99 16.57 -7.58 -13.71
N VAL A 100 16.62 -8.84 -13.25
CA VAL A 100 15.58 -9.83 -13.56
C VAL A 100 14.31 -9.45 -12.81
N PHE A 101 13.46 -8.69 -13.49
CA PHE A 101 12.12 -8.35 -13.03
C PHE A 101 11.28 -9.63 -12.98
N THR A 102 11.23 -10.27 -11.80
CA THR A 102 10.20 -11.24 -11.45
C THR A 102 8.91 -10.46 -11.18
N GLY A 103 8.35 -9.85 -12.24
CA GLY A 103 6.99 -9.33 -12.21
C GLY A 103 6.09 -10.44 -11.68
N GLY A 104 5.23 -10.08 -10.72
CA GLY A 104 4.51 -11.00 -9.86
C GLY A 104 3.86 -12.17 -10.61
N THR A 105 3.77 -13.30 -9.92
CA THR A 105 3.05 -14.49 -10.37
C THR A 105 1.68 -14.08 -10.88
N ALA A 106 1.51 -14.00 -12.20
CA ALA A 106 0.19 -13.81 -12.79
C ALA A 106 -0.69 -14.95 -12.27
N GLU A 107 -1.87 -14.63 -11.77
CA GLU A 107 -2.80 -15.67 -11.33
C GLU A 107 -3.14 -16.55 -12.54
N HIS A 108 -2.72 -17.82 -12.48
CA HIS A 108 -2.97 -18.76 -13.54
C HIS A 108 -4.25 -19.53 -13.26
N ILE A 109 -5.27 -19.31 -14.08
CA ILE A 109 -6.46 -20.15 -14.09
C ILE A 109 -6.18 -21.37 -14.97
N ARG A 110 -6.29 -22.58 -14.41
CA ARG A 110 -6.18 -23.84 -15.16
C ARG A 110 -7.56 -24.33 -15.57
N ALA A 111 -7.67 -24.90 -16.78
CA ALA A 111 -8.91 -25.52 -17.22
C ALA A 111 -9.26 -26.71 -16.31
N PRO A 112 -10.50 -26.82 -15.81
CA PRO A 112 -10.93 -27.92 -14.94
C PRO A 112 -11.05 -29.27 -15.68
N SER A 113 -11.20 -29.25 -16.99
CA SER A 113 -11.31 -30.44 -17.83
C SER A 113 -10.80 -30.17 -19.25
N ASN A 114 -10.50 -31.23 -19.98
CA ASN A 114 -10.18 -31.16 -21.40
C ASN A 114 -11.43 -30.79 -22.21
N GLY A 115 -11.32 -29.82 -23.10
CA GLY A 115 -12.44 -29.40 -23.94
C GLY A 115 -12.08 -28.27 -24.90
N LYS A 116 -13.01 -27.88 -25.75
CA LYS A 116 -12.88 -26.75 -26.67
C LYS A 116 -13.31 -25.46 -25.97
N ILE A 117 -12.45 -24.45 -26.02
CA ILE A 117 -12.71 -23.14 -25.41
C ILE A 117 -13.52 -22.28 -26.40
N LYS A 118 -14.61 -21.69 -25.93
CA LYS A 118 -15.43 -20.70 -26.65
C LYS A 118 -15.53 -19.43 -25.82
N PHE A 119 -15.28 -18.28 -26.46
CA PHE A 119 -15.44 -16.95 -25.88
C PHE A 119 -15.84 -15.97 -26.97
N ASN A 120 -16.25 -14.75 -26.59
CA ASN A 120 -16.57 -13.70 -27.55
C ASN A 120 -15.29 -13.06 -28.09
N GLU A 121 -14.97 -13.32 -29.35
CA GLU A 121 -13.77 -12.79 -30.02
C GLU A 121 -13.76 -11.25 -30.13
N ASN A 122 -14.94 -10.60 -30.12
CA ASN A 122 -15.04 -9.14 -30.23
C ASN A 122 -14.52 -8.41 -28.98
N TRP A 123 -14.37 -9.11 -27.85
CA TRP A 123 -13.97 -8.51 -26.57
C TRP A 123 -12.49 -8.69 -26.28
N VAL A 124 -11.76 -9.36 -27.15
CA VAL A 124 -10.32 -9.61 -26.99
C VAL A 124 -9.52 -8.96 -28.10
N HIS A 125 -8.34 -8.49 -27.74
CA HIS A 125 -7.39 -7.89 -28.68
C HIS A 125 -6.11 -8.72 -28.74
N PRO A 126 -5.62 -9.08 -29.94
CA PRO A 126 -4.36 -9.81 -30.04
C PRO A 126 -3.20 -8.96 -29.53
N THR A 127 -2.36 -9.54 -28.70
CA THR A 127 -1.15 -8.93 -28.14
C THR A 127 -0.01 -9.94 -28.11
N ARG A 128 1.15 -9.55 -27.59
CA ARG A 128 2.27 -10.46 -27.31
C ARG A 128 2.63 -10.40 -25.85
N THR A 129 2.97 -11.55 -25.27
CA THR A 129 3.51 -11.60 -23.90
C THR A 129 4.90 -10.94 -23.85
N ARG A 130 5.42 -10.70 -22.65
CA ARG A 130 6.80 -10.22 -22.45
C ARG A 130 7.88 -11.12 -23.07
N HIS A 131 7.55 -12.37 -23.41
CA HIS A 131 8.43 -13.35 -24.05
C HIS A 131 8.18 -13.46 -25.57
N GLY A 132 7.30 -12.62 -26.13
CA GLY A 132 7.01 -12.58 -27.57
C GLY A 132 6.02 -13.63 -28.06
N HIS A 133 5.40 -14.41 -27.18
CA HIS A 133 4.34 -15.37 -27.54
C HIS A 133 3.02 -14.65 -27.86
N PRO A 134 2.27 -15.06 -28.88
CA PRO A 134 0.92 -14.54 -29.14
C PRO A 134 0.01 -14.73 -27.92
N ALA A 135 -0.78 -13.72 -27.60
CA ALA A 135 -1.76 -13.73 -26.52
C ALA A 135 -2.97 -12.86 -26.88
N PHE A 136 -3.99 -12.91 -26.03
CA PHE A 136 -5.19 -12.08 -26.13
C PHE A 136 -5.32 -11.22 -24.87
N LEU A 137 -5.66 -9.95 -25.04
CA LEU A 137 -5.88 -8.98 -23.97
C LEU A 137 -7.35 -8.60 -23.90
N CYS A 138 -7.91 -8.56 -22.69
CA CYS A 138 -9.29 -8.16 -22.42
C CYS A 138 -9.29 -7.14 -21.27
N TYR A 139 -10.09 -6.07 -21.38
CA TYR A 139 -10.20 -5.04 -20.33
C TYR A 139 -11.48 -5.16 -19.50
N ILE A 140 -12.27 -6.20 -19.76
CA ILE A 140 -13.54 -6.51 -19.08
C ILE A 140 -13.53 -7.98 -18.65
N ASN A 141 -14.50 -8.36 -17.83
CA ASN A 141 -14.70 -9.75 -17.46
C ASN A 141 -14.98 -10.60 -18.72
N LEU A 142 -14.10 -11.55 -19.02
CA LEU A 142 -14.25 -12.46 -20.16
C LEU A 142 -14.99 -13.73 -19.72
N TYR A 143 -16.14 -13.98 -20.34
CA TYR A 143 -16.90 -15.20 -20.12
C TYR A 143 -16.41 -16.29 -21.08
N VAL A 144 -15.83 -17.34 -20.50
CA VAL A 144 -15.24 -18.46 -21.22
C VAL A 144 -16.07 -19.71 -20.96
N THR A 145 -16.41 -20.42 -22.03
CA THR A 145 -17.10 -21.72 -21.95
C THR A 145 -16.17 -22.81 -22.45
N ILE A 146 -16.03 -23.89 -21.69
CA ILE A 146 -15.24 -25.07 -22.06
C ILE A 146 -16.22 -26.22 -22.32
N GLU A 147 -16.25 -26.68 -23.56
CA GLU A 147 -17.11 -27.76 -24.03
C GLU A 147 -16.31 -29.07 -24.09
N SER A 148 -16.66 -30.01 -23.22
CA SER A 148 -16.21 -31.41 -23.27
C SER A 148 -17.36 -32.31 -23.74
N GLU A 149 -17.08 -33.58 -24.06
CA GLU A 149 -18.06 -34.51 -24.65
C GLU A 149 -19.40 -34.56 -23.89
N ASP A 150 -19.37 -34.46 -22.55
CA ASP A 150 -20.57 -34.52 -21.70
C ASP A 150 -20.74 -33.33 -20.72
N ILE A 151 -19.82 -32.35 -20.72
CA ILE A 151 -19.80 -31.31 -19.66
C ILE A 151 -19.49 -29.92 -20.23
N LEU A 152 -20.37 -28.96 -19.91
CA LEU A 152 -20.19 -27.54 -20.19
C LEU A 152 -19.73 -26.79 -18.94
N HIS A 153 -18.48 -26.32 -18.93
CA HIS A 153 -17.96 -25.49 -17.84
C HIS A 153 -17.97 -24.01 -18.23
N LYS A 154 -18.48 -23.15 -17.36
CA LYS A 154 -18.47 -21.69 -17.53
C LYS A 154 -17.55 -21.04 -16.51
N VAL A 155 -16.60 -20.22 -16.96
CA VAL A 155 -15.62 -19.53 -16.13
C VAL A 155 -15.61 -18.05 -16.51
N THR A 156 -15.51 -17.19 -15.51
CA THR A 156 -15.37 -15.73 -15.70
C THR A 156 -13.93 -15.35 -15.36
N ILE A 157 -13.21 -14.78 -16.33
CA ILE A 157 -11.83 -14.31 -16.16
C ILE A 157 -11.88 -12.79 -15.92
N PRO A 158 -11.40 -12.29 -14.76
CA PRO A 158 -11.33 -10.85 -14.51
C PRO A 158 -10.28 -10.16 -15.42
N PRO A 159 -10.37 -8.83 -15.63
CA PRO A 159 -9.41 -8.07 -16.41
C PRO A 159 -8.01 -8.01 -15.79
#